data_AF-X1MI83-F1
#
_entry.id   AF-X1MI83-F1
#
_cell.length_a   1.000
_cell.length_b   1.000
_cell.length_c   1.000
_cell.angle_alpha   90.00
_cell.angle_beta   90.00
_cell.angle_gamma   90.00
#
_symmetry.space_group_name_H-M   'P 1'
#
loop_
_entity.id
_entity.type
_entity.pdbx_description
1 polymer ?
#
loop_
_entity_poly.entity_id
_entity_poly.type
_entity_poly.pdbx_seq_one_letter_code
_entity_poly.pdbx_strand_id
1 'polypeptide(L)'
;MQTLPVSGVVMVFSPQELAAMVVRKAIKMTQKMDVPILGVVENMSYVILPDTGKKLEIFGRSKGEEMARASGSPLLAQIPIDPRLAQLCDEGNIESYSSDILKTLVDNFLQA
;
A
#
# COMPACT_ATOMS: atom_id res chain seq x y z
N MET A 1 -21.56 18.87 -8.85
CA MET A 1 -20.66 17.74 -8.56
C MET A 1 -21.45 16.76 -7.72
N GLN A 2 -21.74 15.57 -8.24
CA GLN A 2 -22.44 14.55 -7.48
C GLN A 2 -21.40 13.90 -6.55
N THR A 3 -21.28 14.40 -5.32
CA THR A 3 -20.42 13.80 -4.29
C THR A 3 -21.11 12.53 -3.81
N LEU A 4 -20.73 11.39 -4.39
CA LEU A 4 -21.00 10.12 -3.76
C LEU A 4 -20.39 10.14 -2.35
N PRO A 5 -21.11 9.69 -1.31
CA PRO A 5 -20.56 9.61 0.02
C PRO A 5 -19.34 8.68 0.01
N VAL A 6 -18.19 9.19 0.46
CA VAL A 6 -16.96 8.43 0.55
C VAL A 6 -16.96 7.68 1.87
N SER A 7 -17.08 6.35 1.82
CA SER A 7 -17.07 5.51 3.03
C SER A 7 -15.69 5.41 3.68
N GLY A 8 -14.63 5.67 2.91
CA GLY A 8 -13.26 5.74 3.40
C GLY A 8 -12.24 5.76 2.28
N VAL A 9 -10.98 5.91 2.66
CA VAL A 9 -9.84 5.97 1.73
C VAL A 9 -8.75 5.01 2.20
N VAL A 10 -8.14 4.29 1.26
CA VAL A 10 -6.88 3.57 1.48
C VAL A 10 -5.74 4.37 0.87
N MET A 11 -4.72 4.67 1.65
CA MET A 11 -3.55 5.42 1.18
C MET A 11 -2.51 4.46 0.61
N VAL A 12 -2.12 4.64 -0.65
CA VAL A 12 -1.08 3.83 -1.29
C VAL A 12 0.12 4.70 -1.60
N PHE A 13 1.31 4.25 -1.22
CA PHE A 13 2.56 4.98 -1.47
C PHE A 13 3.72 4.01 -1.69
N SER A 14 4.85 4.50 -2.18
CA SER A 14 6.09 3.72 -2.32
C SER A 14 7.21 4.31 -1.45
N PRO A 15 8.27 3.54 -1.06
CA PRO A 15 9.19 3.93 0.01
C PRO A 15 9.99 5.23 -0.23
N GLN A 16 10.08 5.72 -1.47
CA GLN A 16 10.85 6.93 -1.81
C GLN A 16 10.34 8.15 -1.03
N GLU A 17 11.27 9.00 -0.58
CA GLU A 17 10.96 10.19 0.22
C GLU A 17 9.92 11.12 -0.41
N LEU A 18 10.03 11.37 -1.71
CA LEU A 18 9.10 12.25 -2.40
C LEU A 18 7.67 11.67 -2.39
N ALA A 19 7.52 10.38 -2.67
CA ALA A 19 6.21 9.71 -2.68
C ALA A 19 5.59 9.69 -1.28
N ALA A 20 6.37 9.32 -0.26
CA ALA A 20 5.93 9.35 1.13
C ALA A 20 5.50 10.77 1.56
N MET A 21 6.25 11.81 1.19
CA MET A 21 5.92 13.19 1.52
C MET A 21 4.59 13.65 0.89
N VAL A 22 4.31 13.25 -0.35
CA VAL A 22 3.03 13.55 -1.02
C VAL A 22 1.87 12.88 -0.28
N VAL A 23 2.00 11.60 0.07
CA VAL A 23 0.93 10.87 0.76
C VAL A 23 0.72 11.38 2.19
N ARG A 24 1.76 11.83 2.90
CA ARG A 24 1.60 12.54 4.18
C ARG A 24 0.76 13.81 4.06
N LYS A 25 0.87 14.55 2.95
CA LYS A 25 0.01 15.72 2.70
C LYS A 25 -1.42 15.30 2.40
N ALA A 26 -1.61 14.25 1.60
CA ALA A 26 -2.94 13.69 1.32
C ALA A 26 -3.65 13.25 2.59
N ILE A 27 -2.97 12.53 3.50
CA ILE A 27 -3.49 12.15 4.82
C ILE A 27 -4.03 13.36 5.58
N LYS A 28 -3.24 14.44 5.68
CA LYS A 28 -3.68 15.67 6.37
C LYS A 28 -4.89 16.32 5.72
N MET A 29 -5.01 16.24 4.40
CA MET A 29 -6.18 16.76 3.67
C MET A 29 -7.42 15.90 3.95
N THR A 30 -7.27 14.57 3.88
CA THR A 30 -8.35 13.61 4.15
C THR A 30 -8.87 13.72 5.58
N GLN A 31 -7.99 13.87 6.57
CA GLN A 31 -8.37 14.13 7.97
C GLN A 31 -9.13 15.45 8.12
N LYS A 32 -8.76 16.51 7.40
CA LYS A 32 -9.49 17.80 7.41
C LYS A 32 -10.88 17.72 6.76
N MET A 33 -11.08 16.79 5.85
CA MET A 33 -12.37 16.54 5.20
C MET A 33 -13.26 15.60 6.01
N ASP A 34 -12.81 15.14 7.18
CA ASP A 34 -13.50 14.17 8.03
C ASP A 34 -13.83 12.85 7.29
N VAL A 35 -12.94 12.46 6.37
CA VAL A 35 -13.06 11.20 5.62
C VAL A 35 -12.26 10.11 6.34
N PRO A 36 -12.86 8.94 6.66
CA PRO A 36 -12.15 7.84 7.30
C PRO A 36 -10.99 7.33 6.45
N ILE A 37 -9.82 7.17 7.06
CA ILE A 37 -8.70 6.46 6.43
C ILE A 37 -8.75 5.02 6.94
N LEU A 38 -9.01 4.07 6.04
CA LEU A 38 -9.16 2.64 6.37
C LEU A 38 -7.81 1.96 6.56
N GLY A 39 -6.73 2.57 6.06
CA GLY A 39 -5.39 2.03 6.24
C GLY A 39 -4.43 2.52 5.18
N VAL A 40 -3.19 2.06 5.30
CA VAL A 40 -2.10 2.42 4.40
C VAL A 40 -1.48 1.17 3.78
N VAL A 41 -1.11 1.25 2.52
CA VAL A 41 -0.39 0.21 1.78
C VAL A 41 0.92 0.82 1.29
N GLU A 42 2.02 0.18 1.63
CA GLU A 42 3.31 0.48 1.00
C GLU A 42 3.47 -0.46 -0.20
N ASN A 43 3.48 0.10 -1.40
CA ASN A 43 3.69 -0.62 -2.65
C ASN A 43 5.17 -0.57 -3.05
N MET A 44 5.64 -1.59 -3.74
CA MET A 44 7.04 -1.72 -4.17
C MET A 44 8.04 -1.62 -3.00
N SER A 45 7.69 -2.17 -1.83
CA SER A 45 8.49 -2.05 -0.60
C SER A 45 9.88 -2.68 -0.70
N TYR A 46 9.98 -3.81 -1.41
CA TYR A 46 11.22 -4.57 -1.59
C TYR A 46 11.10 -5.47 -2.82
N VAL A 47 12.21 -6.06 -3.24
CA VAL A 47 12.22 -7.18 -4.19
C VAL A 47 12.79 -8.42 -3.49
N ILE A 48 12.26 -9.59 -3.81
CA ILE A 48 12.86 -10.86 -3.40
C ILE A 48 13.91 -11.25 -4.42
N LEU A 49 15.16 -11.40 -3.98
CA LEU A 49 16.24 -11.84 -4.86
C LEU A 49 16.01 -13.32 -5.25
N PRO A 50 15.93 -13.66 -6.54
CA PRO A 50 15.54 -15.00 -6.99
C PRO A 50 16.51 -16.08 -6.50
N ASP A 51 17.80 -15.77 -6.43
CA ASP A 51 18.83 -16.77 -6.11
C ASP A 51 18.99 -17.02 -4.60
N THR A 52 18.54 -16.08 -3.76
CA THR A 52 18.80 -16.12 -2.31
C THR A 52 17.56 -16.05 -1.44
N GLY A 53 16.41 -15.67 -2.00
CA GLY A 53 15.19 -15.39 -1.24
C GLY A 53 15.27 -14.18 -0.31
N LYS A 54 16.38 -13.44 -0.30
CA LYS A 54 16.56 -12.28 0.57
C LYS A 54 15.72 -11.10 0.06
N LYS A 55 15.17 -10.34 1.01
CA LYS A 55 14.53 -9.05 0.75
C LYS A 55 15.60 -7.99 0.47
N LEU A 56 15.49 -7.31 -0.66
CA LEU A 56 16.26 -6.13 -0.98
C LEU A 56 15.34 -4.91 -1.02
N GLU A 57 15.54 -3.98 -0.10
CA GLU A 57 14.84 -2.69 -0.05
C GLU A 57 15.42 -1.72 -1.09
N ILE A 58 15.04 -1.88 -2.36
CA ILE A 58 15.67 -1.15 -3.48
C ILE A 58 15.48 0.38 -3.42
N PHE A 59 14.45 0.83 -2.70
CA PHE A 59 14.13 2.25 -2.54
C PHE A 59 14.48 2.79 -1.15
N GLY A 60 15.26 2.02 -0.38
CA GLY A 60 15.59 2.30 1.01
C GLY A 60 14.56 1.73 1.97
N ARG A 61 14.80 1.99 3.26
CA ARG A 61 14.03 1.43 4.37
C ARG A 61 12.54 1.71 4.23
N SER A 62 11.72 0.71 4.53
CA SER A 62 10.27 0.90 4.63
C SER A 62 9.87 2.07 5.55
N LYS A 63 8.82 2.78 5.15
CA LYS A 63 8.15 3.85 5.87
C LYS A 63 6.71 3.50 6.24
N GLY A 64 6.29 2.25 6.03
CA GLY A 64 4.92 1.77 6.30
C GLY A 64 4.43 2.13 7.70
N GLU A 65 5.21 1.79 8.72
CA GLU A 65 4.90 2.09 10.13
C GLU A 65 4.84 3.59 10.44
N GLU A 66 5.66 4.39 9.78
CA GLU A 66 5.61 5.85 9.93
C GLU A 66 4.39 6.45 9.24
N MET A 67 3.93 5.84 8.15
CA MET A 67 2.73 6.27 7.43
C MET A 67 1.46 5.86 8.18
N ALA A 68 1.42 4.65 8.72
CA ALA A 68 0.31 4.15 9.55
C ALA A 68 0.08 5.08 10.74
N ARG A 69 1.14 5.39 11.50
CA ARG A 69 1.08 6.36 12.60
C ARG A 69 0.61 7.75 12.18
N ALA A 70 1.05 8.24 11.02
CA ALA A 70 0.62 9.56 10.53
C ALA A 70 -0.86 9.58 10.12
N SER A 71 -1.37 8.47 9.58
CA SER A 71 -2.78 8.32 9.21
C SER A 71 -3.70 8.11 10.42
N GLY A 72 -3.18 7.51 11.51
CA GLY A 72 -4.01 7.00 12.60
C GLY A 72 -4.72 5.68 12.26
N SER A 73 -4.24 4.98 11.22
CA SER A 73 -4.87 3.79 10.63
C SER A 73 -3.84 2.67 10.45
N PRO A 74 -4.26 1.40 10.32
CA PRO A 74 -3.35 0.26 10.24
C PRO A 74 -2.50 0.27 8.96
N LEU A 75 -1.30 -0.31 9.06
CA LEU A 75 -0.52 -0.74 7.90
C LEU A 75 -1.15 -2.03 7.37
N LEU A 76 -1.80 -1.95 6.21
CA LEU A 76 -2.53 -3.07 5.62
C LEU A 76 -1.58 -4.08 4.96
N ALA A 77 -0.58 -3.59 4.21
CA ALA A 77 0.41 -4.45 3.57
C ALA A 77 1.67 -3.70 3.14
N GLN A 78 2.73 -4.48 2.95
CA GLN A 78 3.98 -4.08 2.28
C GLN A 78 4.18 -4.97 1.06
N ILE A 79 3.74 -4.47 -0.10
CA ILE A 79 3.69 -5.24 -1.33
C ILE A 79 5.07 -5.21 -2.00
N PRO A 80 5.68 -6.37 -2.30
CA PRO A 80 6.94 -6.42 -3.02
C PRO A 80 6.76 -6.04 -4.50
N ILE A 81 7.89 -5.73 -5.15
CA ILE A 81 7.98 -5.75 -6.60
C ILE A 81 7.95 -7.20 -7.05
N ASP A 82 6.89 -7.56 -7.76
CA ASP A 82 6.65 -8.91 -8.27
C ASP A 82 6.37 -8.83 -9.79
N PRO A 83 7.32 -9.28 -10.64
CA PRO A 83 7.12 -9.30 -12.09
C PRO A 83 5.90 -10.10 -12.53
N ARG A 84 5.52 -11.16 -11.78
CA ARG A 84 4.33 -11.95 -12.10
C ARG A 84 3.06 -11.15 -11.88
N LEU A 85 3.00 -10.36 -10.80
CA LEU A 85 1.86 -9.46 -10.56
C LEU A 85 1.73 -8.44 -11.69
N ALA A 86 2.83 -7.81 -12.09
CA ALA A 86 2.83 -6.84 -13.20
C ALA A 86 2.37 -7.48 -14.52
N GLN A 87 2.89 -8.66 -14.86
CA GLN A 87 2.49 -9.41 -16.05
C GLN A 87 0.98 -9.72 -16.05
N LEU A 88 0.45 -10.23 -14.94
CA LEU A 88 -0.97 -10.56 -14.85
C LEU A 88 -1.88 -9.33 -14.95
N CYS A 89 -1.44 -8.17 -14.43
CA CYS A 89 -2.13 -6.90 -14.65
C CYS A 89 -2.19 -6.53 -16.13
N ASP A 90 -1.07 -6.61 -16.83
CA ASP A 90 -0.96 -6.24 -18.25
C ASP A 90 -1.76 -7.20 -19.15
N GLU A 91 -1.84 -8.48 -18.79
CA GLU A 91 -2.64 -9.50 -19.47
C GLU A 91 -4.15 -9.39 -19.15
N GLY A 92 -4.55 -8.55 -18.20
CA GLY A 92 -5.93 -8.44 -17.74
C GLY A 92 -6.43 -9.66 -16.97
N ASN A 93 -5.53 -10.40 -16.32
CA ASN A 93 -5.81 -11.63 -15.57
C ASN A 93 -5.30 -11.54 -14.11
N ILE A 94 -5.42 -10.35 -13.52
CA ILE A 94 -4.97 -10.08 -12.15
C ILE A 94 -5.72 -10.95 -11.11
N GLU A 95 -6.95 -11.37 -11.38
CA GLU A 95 -7.71 -12.26 -10.48
C GLU A 95 -7.04 -13.62 -10.25
N SER A 96 -6.12 -14.04 -11.12
CA SER A 96 -5.33 -15.26 -10.95
C SER A 96 -4.12 -15.09 -10.03
N TYR A 97 -3.83 -13.86 -9.58
CA TYR A 97 -2.73 -13.60 -8.67
C TYR A 97 -3.05 -14.12 -7.26
N SER A 98 -2.16 -14.97 -6.75
CA SER A 98 -2.26 -15.53 -5.41
C SER A 98 -0.91 -15.47 -4.73
N SER A 99 -0.88 -14.87 -3.54
CA SER A 99 0.30 -14.76 -2.69
C SER A 99 -0.09 -14.53 -1.24
N ASP A 100 0.81 -14.88 -0.31
CA ASP A 100 0.58 -14.65 1.12
C ASP A 100 0.37 -13.16 1.44
N ILE A 101 0.99 -12.26 0.68
CA ILE A 101 0.84 -10.81 0.91
C ILE A 101 -0.56 -10.32 0.56
N LEU A 102 -1.21 -10.89 -0.47
CA LEU A 102 -2.59 -10.57 -0.82
C LEU A 102 -3.53 -11.04 0.29
N LYS A 103 -3.28 -12.23 0.85
CA LYS A 103 -4.04 -12.74 1.99
C LYS A 103 -3.90 -11.81 3.21
N THR A 104 -2.68 -11.41 3.56
CA THR A 104 -2.43 -10.46 4.66
C THR A 104 -3.14 -9.12 4.42
N LEU A 105 -3.10 -8.58 3.19
CA LEU A 105 -3.79 -7.35 2.83
C LEU A 105 -5.30 -7.45 3.10
N VAL A 106 -5.92 -8.55 2.65
CA VAL A 106 -7.36 -8.79 2.85
C VAL A 106 -7.69 -8.97 4.33
N ASP A 107 -6.93 -9.79 5.05
CA ASP A 107 -7.16 -10.06 6.47
C ASP A 107 -7.07 -8.77 7.31
N ASN A 108 -6.09 -7.91 7.03
CA ASN A 108 -5.93 -6.62 7.71
C ASN A 108 -7.02 -5.63 7.32
N PHE A 109 -7.45 -5.61 6.05
CA PHE A 109 -8.50 -4.70 5.57
C PHE A 109 -9.86 -5.03 6.17
N LEU A 110 -10.19 -6.32 6.34
CA LEU A 110 -11.46 -6.75 6.95
C LEU A 110 -11.54 -6.46 8.46
N GLN A 111 -10.41 -6.16 9.11
CA GLN A 111 -10.32 -5.82 10.53
C GLN A 111 -10.20 -4.31 10.79
N ALA A 112 -10.10 -3.50 9.74
CA ALA A 112 -9.84 -2.07 9.81
C ALA A 112 -11.09 -1.22 10.06
#